data_AF-A0A975I5N4-F1
#
_entry.id   AF-A0A975I5N4-F1
#
_cell.length_a   1.000
_cell.length_b   1.000
_cell.length_c   1.000
_cell.angle_alpha   90.00
_cell.angle_beta   90.00
_cell.angle_gamma   90.00
#
_symmetry.space_group_name_H-M   'P 1'
#
loop_
_entity.id
_entity.type
_entity.pdbx_description
1 polymer ?
#
loop_
_entity_poly.entity_id
_entity_poly.type
_entity_poly.pdbx_seq_one_letter_code
_entity_poly.pdbx_strand_id
1 'polypeptide(L)'
;MKIIHTIAAVAVLASQSSCILITDAATRLAYDLEAGAKKLEASGQSGLEVKHRPLPFPDGVKGDYFVWLQAVRSDKPNSGTLAVGAVNGRRFGTSYHLNYMTVRKDLRIRKKAGEPTYLMLSKTGLADEANLRGDKSIEVISIR
;
A
#
# COMPACT_ATOMS: atom_id res chain seq x y z
N MET A 1 32.75 18.46 9.58
CA MET A 1 31.54 18.15 8.80
C MET A 1 30.63 17.25 9.63
N LYS A 2 29.51 17.75 10.15
CA LYS A 2 28.50 16.95 10.84
C LYS A 2 27.42 16.56 9.82
N ILE A 3 27.31 15.28 9.50
CA ILE A 3 26.24 14.73 8.66
C ILE A 3 24.96 14.74 9.52
N ILE A 4 24.08 15.71 9.25
CA ILE A 4 22.77 15.82 9.90
C ILE A 4 21.92 14.69 9.36
N HIS A 5 21.71 13.65 10.17
CA HIS A 5 20.75 12.59 9.85
C HIS A 5 19.35 13.19 10.06
N THR A 6 18.66 13.50 8.95
CA THR A 6 17.24 13.88 8.97
C THR A 6 16.45 12.67 9.45
N ILE A 7 16.05 12.67 10.71
CA ILE A 7 15.16 11.65 11.27
C ILE A 7 13.79 11.85 10.63
N ALA A 8 13.45 11.02 9.64
CA ALA A 8 12.12 11.00 9.06
C ALA A 8 11.12 10.55 10.13
N ALA A 9 10.28 11.47 10.60
CA ALA A 9 9.19 11.16 11.52
C ALA A 9 8.14 10.33 10.77
N VAL A 10 8.14 9.01 10.99
CA VAL A 10 7.16 8.08 10.42
C VAL A 10 5.92 8.09 11.31
N ALA A 11 4.84 8.71 10.86
CA ALA A 11 3.54 8.57 11.50
C ALA A 11 2.88 7.24 11.09
N VAL A 12 2.45 6.45 12.08
CA VAL A 12 1.73 5.18 11.89
C VAL A 12 0.24 5.41 12.11
N LEU A 13 -0.61 4.96 11.18
CA LEU A 13 -2.07 5.04 11.32
C LEU A 13 -2.72 3.66 11.37
N ALA A 14 -3.74 3.56 12.21
CA ALA A 14 -4.78 2.54 12.11
C ALA A 14 -6.00 3.18 11.41
N SER A 15 -6.15 2.96 10.10
CA SER A 15 -7.36 3.35 9.38
C SER A 15 -8.47 2.33 9.65
N GLN A 16 -9.62 2.81 10.16
CA GLN A 16 -10.85 2.01 10.22
C GLN A 16 -11.75 2.47 9.08
N SER A 17 -11.64 1.81 7.93
CA SER A 17 -12.46 2.05 6.75
C SER A 17 -13.90 1.60 7.02
N SER A 18 -14.88 2.51 6.99
CA SER A 18 -16.28 2.30 7.40
C SER A 18 -17.15 1.48 6.43
N CYS A 19 -16.56 0.78 5.45
CA CYS A 19 -17.28 -0.07 4.47
C CYS A 19 -17.06 -1.58 4.68
N ILE A 20 -16.77 -2.02 5.92
CA ILE A 20 -16.39 -3.42 6.23
C ILE A 20 -17.43 -4.45 5.76
N LEU A 21 -18.71 -4.10 5.66
CA LEU A 21 -19.79 -5.09 5.49
C LEU A 21 -19.93 -5.69 4.08
N ILE A 22 -19.33 -5.11 3.02
CA ILE A 22 -19.55 -5.57 1.62
C ILE A 22 -18.25 -5.73 0.81
N THR A 23 -17.12 -5.23 1.29
CA THR A 23 -15.88 -5.13 0.50
C THR A 23 -14.93 -6.30 0.79
N ASP A 24 -14.28 -6.85 -0.22
CA ASP A 24 -13.28 -7.91 -0.05
C ASP A 24 -11.96 -7.42 0.59
N ALA A 25 -11.10 -8.35 1.00
CA ALA A 25 -9.83 -8.06 1.66
C ALA A 25 -8.87 -7.15 0.84
N ALA A 26 -8.81 -7.29 -0.48
CA ALA A 26 -7.93 -6.47 -1.31
C ALA A 26 -8.47 -5.05 -1.43
N THR A 27 -9.79 -4.91 -1.61
CA THR A 27 -10.46 -3.60 -1.64
C THR A 27 -10.27 -2.84 -0.31
N ARG A 28 -10.35 -3.51 0.84
CA ARG A 28 -10.08 -2.87 2.14
C ARG A 28 -8.65 -2.35 2.26
N LEU A 29 -7.66 -3.14 1.85
CA LEU A 29 -6.28 -2.66 1.83
C LEU A 29 -6.10 -1.47 0.87
N ALA A 30 -6.79 -1.48 -0.28
CA ALA A 30 -6.74 -0.36 -1.20
C ALA A 30 -7.35 0.93 -0.59
N TYR A 31 -8.38 0.82 0.26
CA TYR A 31 -8.90 1.96 1.02
C TYR A 31 -7.95 2.46 2.10
N ASP A 32 -7.27 1.56 2.81
CA ASP A 32 -6.26 1.96 3.78
C ASP A 32 -5.11 2.74 3.10
N LEU A 33 -4.72 2.30 1.90
CA LEU A 33 -3.74 2.97 1.06
C LEU A 33 -4.24 4.31 0.52
N GLU A 34 -5.48 4.40 0.04
CA GLU A 34 -6.12 5.67 -0.34
C GLU A 34 -6.09 6.68 0.81
N ALA A 35 -6.50 6.26 2.01
CA ALA A 35 -6.51 7.11 3.19
C ALA A 35 -5.09 7.56 3.57
N GLY A 36 -4.12 6.64 3.50
CA GLY A 36 -2.70 6.95 3.72
C GLY A 36 -2.15 7.95 2.70
N ALA A 37 -2.43 7.75 1.42
CA ALA A 37 -1.99 8.64 0.34
C ALA A 37 -2.57 10.05 0.51
N LYS A 38 -3.89 10.18 0.67
CA LYS A 38 -4.56 11.47 0.90
C LYS A 38 -4.00 12.21 2.11
N LYS A 39 -3.70 11.48 3.20
CA LYS A 39 -3.09 12.08 4.39
C LYS A 39 -1.65 12.53 4.12
N LEU A 40 -0.84 11.70 3.48
CA LEU A 40 0.54 12.04 3.15
C LEU A 40 0.57 13.27 2.24
N GLU A 41 -0.28 13.33 1.21
CA GLU A 41 -0.45 14.49 0.33
C GLU A 41 -0.75 15.77 1.11
N ALA A 42 -1.75 15.74 2.00
CA ALA A 42 -2.14 16.87 2.83
C ALA A 42 -1.10 17.24 3.92
N SER A 43 -0.07 16.42 4.13
CA SER A 43 0.95 16.64 5.17
C SER A 43 2.22 17.29 4.62
N GLY A 44 3.03 17.88 5.51
CA GLY A 44 4.41 18.28 5.20
C GLY A 44 5.43 17.13 5.23
N GLN A 45 4.99 15.88 5.38
CA GLN A 45 5.88 14.72 5.48
C GLN A 45 6.32 14.21 4.11
N SER A 46 7.50 13.58 4.06
CA SER A 46 8.01 12.90 2.86
C SER A 46 7.55 11.44 2.75
N GLY A 47 7.11 10.83 3.85
CA GLY A 47 6.61 9.46 3.86
C GLY A 47 5.66 9.16 5.01
N LEU A 48 4.91 8.08 4.88
CA LEU A 48 3.89 7.64 5.83
C LEU A 48 3.82 6.11 5.87
N GLU A 49 3.66 5.52 7.05
CA GLU A 49 3.43 4.09 7.19
C GLU A 49 1.95 3.76 7.40
N VAL A 50 1.42 2.92 6.52
CA VAL A 50 0.07 2.38 6.60
C VAL A 50 0.12 1.00 7.23
N LYS A 51 -0.58 0.81 8.36
CA LYS A 51 -0.74 -0.49 9.01
C LYS A 51 -2.04 -1.13 8.53
N HIS A 52 -1.94 -2.31 7.94
CA HIS A 52 -3.08 -3.10 7.50
C HIS A 52 -3.12 -4.46 8.20
N ARG A 53 -4.33 -4.93 8.51
CA ARG A 53 -4.56 -6.31 8.95
C ARG A 53 -5.86 -6.79 8.33
N PRO A 54 -5.85 -7.85 7.51
CA PRO A 54 -7.07 -8.33 6.88
C PRO A 54 -8.04 -8.86 7.94
N LEU A 55 -9.32 -8.54 7.77
CA LEU A 55 -10.39 -9.13 8.55
C LEU A 55 -10.70 -10.54 8.01
N PRO A 56 -11.14 -11.48 8.87
CA PRO A 56 -11.52 -12.82 8.43
C PRO A 56 -12.90 -12.88 7.76
N PHE A 57 -13.76 -11.88 7.97
CA PHE A 57 -15.13 -11.82 7.48
C PHE A 57 -15.65 -10.37 7.42
N PRO A 58 -16.58 -10.04 6.51
CA PRO A 58 -17.01 -10.79 5.32
C PRO A 58 -15.93 -10.79 4.23
N ASP A 59 -15.96 -11.75 3.30
CA ASP A 59 -15.00 -11.88 2.17
C ASP A 59 -13.55 -11.51 2.54
N GLY A 60 -13.12 -12.14 3.63
CA GLY A 60 -11.87 -11.86 4.31
C GLY A 60 -10.82 -12.96 4.14
N VAL A 61 -9.73 -12.84 4.88
CA VAL A 61 -8.68 -13.85 4.92
C VAL A 61 -8.59 -14.45 6.32
N LYS A 62 -8.75 -15.78 6.42
CA LYS A 62 -8.53 -16.54 7.64
C LYS A 62 -7.15 -17.20 7.59
N GLY A 63 -6.45 -17.20 8.72
CA GLY A 63 -5.13 -17.83 8.85
C GLY A 63 -3.98 -16.99 8.28
N ASP A 64 -2.88 -17.66 7.96
CA ASP A 64 -1.72 -17.06 7.32
C ASP A 64 -2.11 -16.48 5.95
N TYR A 65 -1.59 -15.28 5.66
CA TYR A 65 -1.97 -14.52 4.48
C TYR A 65 -0.77 -13.97 3.73
N PHE A 66 -1.02 -13.50 2.50
CA PHE A 66 -0.04 -12.75 1.74
C PHE A 66 -0.64 -11.43 1.27
N VAL A 67 0.25 -10.47 1.03
CA VAL A 67 -0.03 -9.23 0.30
C VAL A 67 0.94 -9.16 -0.87
N TRP A 68 0.44 -8.78 -2.04
CA TRP A 68 1.24 -8.56 -3.24
C TRP A 68 0.78 -7.28 -3.92
N LEU A 69 1.70 -6.35 -4.16
CA LEU A 69 1.52 -5.22 -5.06
C LEU A 69 2.40 -5.47 -6.28
N GLN A 70 1.77 -5.61 -7.43
CA GLN A 70 2.45 -5.77 -8.70
C GLN A 70 2.87 -4.39 -9.24
N ALA A 71 4.09 -4.31 -9.76
CA ALA A 71 4.61 -3.11 -10.40
C ALA A 71 3.75 -2.67 -11.58
N VAL A 72 3.68 -1.36 -11.75
CA VAL A 72 3.15 -0.75 -12.97
C VAL A 72 4.15 -0.94 -14.10
N ARG A 73 3.68 -1.47 -15.23
CA ARG A 73 4.51 -1.58 -16.43
C ARG A 73 4.64 -0.22 -17.11
N SER A 74 5.84 0.10 -17.57
CA SER A 74 6.13 1.35 -18.28
C SER A 74 5.28 1.55 -19.54
N ASP A 75 4.91 0.47 -20.23
CA ASP A 75 4.05 0.49 -21.43
C ASP A 75 2.54 0.57 -21.12
N LYS A 76 2.15 0.35 -19.86
CA LYS A 76 0.76 0.29 -19.41
C LYS A 76 0.63 0.90 -18.01
N PRO A 77 0.44 2.23 -17.89
CA PRO A 77 0.45 2.92 -16.58
C PRO A 77 -0.70 2.53 -15.65
N ASN A 78 -1.74 1.87 -16.17
CA ASN A 78 -2.85 1.31 -15.38
C ASN A 78 -2.73 -0.23 -15.20
N SER A 79 -1.57 -0.81 -15.54
CA SER A 79 -1.26 -2.19 -15.20
C SER A 79 -0.73 -2.23 -13.78
N GLY A 80 -1.15 -3.20 -13.00
CA GLY A 80 -0.82 -3.27 -11.59
C GLY A 80 -2.00 -3.85 -10.82
N THR A 81 -1.69 -4.75 -9.91
CA THR A 81 -2.68 -5.44 -9.09
C THR A 81 -2.22 -5.41 -7.66
N LEU A 82 -3.12 -5.03 -6.77
CA LEU A 82 -3.00 -5.27 -5.36
C LEU A 82 -3.80 -6.52 -5.03
N ALA A 83 -3.14 -7.52 -4.46
CA ALA A 83 -3.74 -8.78 -4.09
C ALA A 83 -3.54 -9.07 -2.60
N VAL A 84 -4.60 -9.56 -1.96
CA VAL A 84 -4.60 -10.04 -0.58
C VAL A 84 -5.28 -11.40 -0.57
N GLY A 85 -4.69 -12.39 0.10
CA GLY A 85 -5.28 -13.74 0.12
C GLY A 85 -4.70 -14.65 1.17
N ALA A 86 -5.44 -15.73 1.47
CA ALA A 86 -4.92 -16.82 2.30
C ALA A 86 -3.79 -17.54 1.56
N VAL A 87 -2.76 -17.99 2.28
CA VAL A 87 -1.63 -18.73 1.66
C VAL A 87 -2.13 -19.96 0.90
N ASN A 88 -3.13 -20.67 1.43
CA ASN A 88 -3.71 -21.88 0.86
C ASN A 88 -5.23 -21.74 0.59
N GLY A 89 -5.70 -20.55 0.18
CA GLY A 89 -7.13 -20.34 0.00
C GLY A 89 -7.48 -19.21 -0.96
N ARG A 90 -8.65 -18.61 -0.72
CA ARG A 90 -9.21 -17.55 -1.56
C ARG A 90 -8.27 -16.35 -1.62
N ARG A 91 -8.21 -15.76 -2.82
CA ARG A 91 -7.42 -14.57 -3.15
C ARG A 91 -8.35 -13.52 -3.69
N PHE A 92 -8.05 -12.27 -3.37
CA PHE A 92 -8.77 -11.10 -3.82
C PHE A 92 -7.77 -10.17 -4.51
N GLY A 93 -8.23 -9.45 -5.52
CA GLY A 93 -7.39 -8.59 -6.33
C GLY A 93 -8.14 -7.32 -6.74
N THR A 94 -7.45 -6.20 -6.75
CA THR A 94 -7.99 -4.92 -7.21
C THR A 94 -6.87 -4.06 -7.81
N SER A 95 -7.22 -3.22 -8.78
CA SER A 95 -6.35 -2.15 -9.30
C SER A 95 -6.68 -0.78 -8.69
N TYR A 96 -7.65 -0.69 -7.78
CA TYR A 96 -8.17 0.59 -7.27
C TYR A 96 -7.11 1.51 -6.64
N HIS A 97 -6.07 0.93 -6.01
CA HIS A 97 -4.95 1.68 -5.45
C HIS A 97 -4.22 2.56 -6.49
N LEU A 98 -4.21 2.17 -7.77
CA LEU A 98 -3.58 2.91 -8.86
C LEU A 98 -4.19 4.30 -9.09
N ASN A 99 -5.39 4.57 -8.57
CA ASN A 99 -5.98 5.91 -8.61
C ASN A 99 -5.20 6.92 -7.77
N TYR A 100 -4.47 6.46 -6.75
CA TYR A 100 -3.85 7.30 -5.72
C TYR A 100 -2.34 7.19 -5.65
N MET A 101 -1.76 6.08 -6.11
CA MET A 101 -0.32 5.83 -6.01
C MET A 101 0.22 4.96 -7.14
N THR A 102 1.54 5.01 -7.29
CA THR A 102 2.31 4.12 -8.17
C THR A 102 3.01 3.03 -7.35
N VAL A 103 3.27 1.89 -8.00
CA VAL A 103 4.12 0.82 -7.49
C VAL A 103 5.19 0.56 -8.56
N ARG A 104 6.47 0.87 -8.30
CA ARG A 104 7.54 0.76 -9.31
C ARG A 104 8.21 -0.61 -9.36
N LYS A 105 8.05 -1.42 -8.33
CA LYS A 105 8.59 -2.80 -8.24
C LYS A 105 7.60 -3.72 -7.55
N ASP A 106 7.67 -5.02 -7.87
CA ASP A 106 6.85 -6.02 -7.20
C ASP A 106 7.19 -6.07 -5.71
N LEU A 107 6.18 -5.87 -4.87
CA LEU A 107 6.27 -5.94 -3.42
C LEU A 107 5.40 -7.08 -2.92
N ARG A 108 5.99 -8.07 -2.25
CA ARG A 108 5.26 -9.23 -1.75
C ARG A 108 5.72 -9.62 -0.36
N ILE A 109 4.76 -9.93 0.51
CA ILE A 109 5.05 -10.48 1.83
C ILE A 109 4.07 -11.58 2.20
N ARG A 110 4.49 -12.48 3.09
CA ARG A 110 3.63 -13.44 3.80
C ARG A 110 3.63 -13.09 5.28
N LYS A 111 2.48 -13.26 5.93
CA LYS A 111 2.23 -12.89 7.30
C LYS A 111 1.50 -13.99 8.04
N LYS A 112 1.78 -14.12 9.33
CA LYS A 112 1.03 -15.03 10.20
C LYS A 112 -0.36 -14.49 10.48
N ALA A 113 -1.28 -15.38 10.82
CA ALA A 113 -2.61 -15.00 11.26
C ALA A 113 -2.55 -13.93 12.36
N GLY A 114 -3.26 -12.82 12.17
CA GLY A 114 -3.32 -11.72 13.14
C GLY A 114 -2.11 -10.77 13.12
N GLU A 115 -1.02 -11.11 12.44
CA GLU A 115 0.13 -10.22 12.27
C GLU A 115 -0.23 -9.08 11.31
N PRO A 116 0.09 -7.81 11.63
CA PRO A 116 -0.12 -6.71 10.69
C PRO A 116 0.94 -6.68 9.57
N THR A 117 0.52 -6.16 8.42
CA THR A 117 1.40 -5.72 7.34
C THR A 117 1.58 -4.20 7.44
N TYR A 118 2.79 -3.73 7.22
CA TYR A 118 3.09 -2.31 7.13
C TYR A 118 3.54 -1.97 5.70
N LEU A 119 2.93 -0.94 5.12
CA LEU A 119 3.25 -0.43 3.79
C LEU A 119 3.79 0.99 3.92
N MET A 120 4.99 1.22 3.39
CA MET A 120 5.61 2.55 3.41
C MET A 120 5.26 3.31 2.14
N LEU A 121 4.61 4.45 2.32
CA LEU A 121 4.33 5.43 1.28
C LEU A 121 5.40 6.50 1.28
N SER A 122 5.76 6.99 0.10
CA SER A 122 6.68 8.12 -0.09
C SER A 122 6.10 9.11 -1.09
N LYS A 123 6.36 10.40 -0.88
CA LYS A 123 6.15 11.40 -1.93
C LYS A 123 7.20 11.22 -3.02
N THR A 124 6.79 11.22 -4.27
CA THR A 124 7.68 11.25 -5.44
C THR A 124 8.06 12.71 -5.72
N GLY A 125 9.34 12.98 -6.01
CA GLY A 125 9.85 14.34 -6.26
C GLY A 125 10.88 14.93 -5.28
N LEU A 126 11.58 14.11 -4.48
CA LEU A 126 12.78 14.55 -3.74
C LEU A 126 14.09 13.85 -4.17
N ALA A 127 14.04 12.82 -5.02
CA ALA A 127 15.23 12.26 -5.67
C ALA A 127 14.85 11.48 -6.94
N ASP A 128 15.40 11.94 -8.06
CA ASP A 128 15.71 11.27 -9.32
C ASP A 128 14.65 10.53 -10.17
N GLU A 129 14.52 11.10 -11.37
CA GLU A 129 14.45 10.51 -12.71
C GLU A 129 13.23 9.71 -13.21
N ALA A 130 12.98 9.98 -14.50
CA ALA A 130 11.99 9.41 -15.41
C ALA A 130 10.52 9.65 -15.04
N ASN A 131 10.01 10.81 -15.48
CA ASN A 131 8.59 11.11 -15.64
C ASN A 131 7.94 10.01 -16.49
N LEU A 132 7.34 9.02 -15.84
CA LEU A 132 6.41 8.11 -16.49
C LEU A 132 5.07 8.83 -16.58
N ARG A 133 4.47 8.87 -17.78
CA ARG A 133 3.11 9.41 -17.95
C ARG A 133 2.16 8.71 -16.98
N GLY A 134 1.61 9.46 -16.03
CA GLY A 134 0.74 8.93 -14.96
C GLY A 134 1.42 8.82 -13.58
N ASP A 135 2.64 9.35 -13.40
CA ASP A 135 3.33 9.39 -12.12
C ASP A 135 2.47 10.05 -11.04
N LYS A 136 2.00 9.23 -10.11
CA LYS A 136 1.35 9.70 -8.89
C LYS A 136 2.40 10.34 -8.01
N SER A 137 1.98 11.38 -7.29
CA SER A 137 2.74 12.06 -6.23
C SER A 137 3.13 11.13 -5.08
N ILE A 138 2.55 9.92 -5.01
CA ILE A 138 2.74 8.93 -3.95
C ILE A 138 3.17 7.60 -4.54
N GLU A 139 4.16 6.97 -3.94
CA GLU A 139 4.66 5.63 -4.27
C GLU A 139 4.64 4.72 -3.04
N VAL A 140 4.30 3.43 -3.23
CA VAL A 140 4.59 2.38 -2.24
C VAL A 140 6.01 1.87 -2.45
N ILE A 141 6.90 2.13 -1.50
CA ILE A 141 8.34 1.83 -1.66
C ILE A 141 8.78 0.54 -0.94
N SER A 142 8.01 0.10 0.06
CA SER A 142 8.31 -1.14 0.80
C SER A 142 7.06 -1.73 1.47
N ILE A 143 7.16 -3.04 1.78
CA ILE A 143 6.18 -3.80 2.52
C ILE A 143 6.90 -4.66 3.56
N ARG A 144 6.41 -4.70 4.81
CA ARG A 144 7.02 -5.47 5.90
C ARG A 144 6.04 -6.03 6.91
#